data_AF-A0A354I8L8-F1
#
_entry.id   AF-A0A354I8L8-F1
#
_cell.length_a   1.000
_cell.length_b   1.000
_cell.length_c   1.000
_cell.angle_alpha   90.00
_cell.angle_beta   90.00
_cell.angle_gamma   90.00
#
_symmetry.space_group_name_H-M   'P 1'
#
loop_
_entity.id
_entity.type
_entity.pdbx_description
1 polymer ?
#
loop_
_entity_poly.entity_id
_entity_poly.type
_entity_poly.pdbx_seq_one_letter_code
_entity_poly.pdbx_strand_id
1 'polypeptide(L)'
;MKKKIGIGIAILGIIILCISLNLFVIGEPIDGEQLAYNIMQNNSTLELQVSAKEPAVALRGWKFEQEGNNVFISAKKVLVSFLFSSGQYQTSIDIDGIENVYLGGQMIWNSK
;
A
#
# COMPACT_ATOMS: atom_id res chain seq x y z
N MET A 1 -21.17 40.11 11.87
CA MET A 1 -21.66 38.89 11.20
C MET A 1 -20.74 38.36 10.11
N LYS A 2 -20.28 39.18 9.15
CA LYS A 2 -19.43 38.75 8.01
C LYS A 2 -18.12 38.04 8.39
N LYS A 3 -17.40 38.48 9.44
CA LYS A 3 -16.18 37.82 9.94
C LYS A 3 -16.41 36.38 10.44
N LYS A 4 -17.55 36.11 11.09
CA LYS A 4 -17.88 34.76 11.61
C LYS A 4 -18.17 33.77 10.47
N ILE A 5 -18.82 34.26 9.40
CA ILE A 5 -19.10 33.47 8.18
C ILE A 5 -17.79 33.15 7.44
N GLY A 6 -16.88 34.12 7.30
CA GLY A 6 -15.58 33.91 6.67
C GLY A 6 -14.71 32.87 7.39
N ILE A 7 -14.71 32.87 8.72
CA ILE A 7 -14.00 31.86 9.53
C ILE A 7 -14.61 30.47 9.33
N GLY A 8 -15.95 30.37 9.31
CA GLY A 8 -16.62 29.09 9.09
C GLY A 8 -16.25 28.46 7.75
N ILE A 9 -16.20 29.25 6.67
CA ILE A 9 -15.80 28.79 5.33
C ILE A 9 -14.33 28.33 5.32
N ALA A 10 -13.44 29.09 5.95
CA ALA A 10 -12.02 28.73 6.01
C ALA A 10 -11.79 27.39 6.74
N ILE A 11 -12.47 27.19 7.88
CA ILE A 11 -12.39 25.93 8.65
C ILE A 11 -12.89 24.75 7.80
N LEU A 12 -14.03 24.93 7.11
CA LEU A 12 -14.57 23.89 6.25
C LEU A 12 -13.60 23.54 5.11
N GLY A 13 -12.98 24.55 4.50
CA GLY A 13 -11.96 24.34 3.47
C GLY A 13 -10.75 23.54 3.97
N ILE A 14 -10.27 23.83 5.18
CA ILE A 14 -9.15 23.08 5.80
C ILE A 14 -9.55 21.63 6.08
N ILE A 15 -10.75 21.39 6.60
CA ILE A 15 -11.23 20.03 6.87
C ILE A 15 -11.29 19.21 5.58
N ILE A 16 -11.87 19.79 4.51
CA ILE A 16 -11.93 19.15 3.20
C ILE A 16 -10.53 18.85 2.67
N LEU A 17 -9.59 19.78 2.81
CA LEU A 17 -8.21 19.58 2.39
C LEU A 17 -7.54 18.44 3.18
N CYS A 18 -7.69 18.39 4.49
CA CYS A 18 -7.12 17.32 5.33
C CYS A 18 -7.68 15.94 4.95
N ILE A 19 -8.99 15.84 4.74
CA ILE A 19 -9.64 14.59 4.29
C ILE A 19 -9.09 14.18 2.92
N SER A 20 -8.98 15.14 1.99
CA SER A 20 -8.45 14.88 0.64
C SER A 20 -7.00 14.40 0.70
N LEU A 21 -6.15 15.03 1.50
CA LEU A 21 -4.75 14.60 1.69
C LEU A 21 -4.68 13.19 2.26
N ASN A 22 -5.56 12.83 3.19
CA ASN A 22 -5.57 11.48 3.74
C ASN A 22 -5.95 10.45 2.68
N LEU A 23 -7.01 10.70 1.92
CA LEU A 23 -7.52 9.77 0.90
C LEU A 23 -6.58 9.61 -0.30
N PHE A 24 -5.95 10.69 -0.76
CA PHE A 24 -5.20 10.68 -2.01
C PHE A 24 -3.68 10.65 -1.85
N VAL A 25 -3.13 11.01 -0.67
CA VAL A 25 -1.68 11.20 -0.50
C VAL A 25 -1.11 10.35 0.62
N ILE A 26 -1.67 10.46 1.84
CA ILE A 26 -1.12 9.78 3.02
C ILE A 26 -1.46 8.30 2.98
N GLY A 27 -2.73 7.98 2.78
CA GLY A 27 -3.26 6.63 2.73
C GLY A 27 -3.21 5.90 4.07
N GLU A 28 -3.92 4.79 4.10
CA GLU A 28 -3.91 3.85 5.23
C GLU A 28 -3.10 2.60 4.90
N PRO A 29 -2.53 1.91 5.91
CA PRO A 29 -1.87 0.62 5.71
C PRO A 29 -2.83 -0.37 5.02
N ILE A 30 -2.32 -1.11 4.04
CA ILE A 30 -3.11 -2.14 3.36
C ILE A 30 -2.90 -3.51 4.01
N ASP A 31 -4.00 -4.22 4.21
CA ASP A 31 -4.01 -5.62 4.63
C ASP A 31 -3.79 -6.53 3.41
N GLY A 32 -3.06 -7.62 3.58
CA GLY A 32 -2.87 -8.65 2.56
C GLY A 32 -4.19 -9.20 2.00
N GLU A 33 -5.25 -9.27 2.83
CA GLU A 33 -6.56 -9.74 2.38
C GLU A 33 -7.20 -8.84 1.32
N GLN A 34 -6.83 -7.56 1.26
CA GLN A 34 -7.31 -6.58 0.28
C GLN A 34 -6.52 -6.63 -1.04
N LEU A 35 -5.49 -7.47 -1.10
CA LEU A 35 -4.60 -7.65 -2.24
C LEU A 35 -4.86 -9.00 -2.91
N ALA A 36 -4.87 -9.00 -4.23
CA ALA A 36 -4.65 -10.21 -5.02
C ALA A 36 -3.18 -10.25 -5.42
N TYR A 37 -2.58 -11.43 -5.39
CA TYR A 37 -1.17 -11.59 -5.70
C TYR A 37 -0.94 -12.84 -6.55
N ASN A 38 0.14 -12.80 -7.32
CA ASN A 38 0.68 -13.92 -8.05
C ASN A 38 2.17 -14.02 -7.74
N ILE A 39 2.63 -15.25 -7.53
CA ILE A 39 4.00 -15.54 -7.14
C ILE A 39 4.58 -16.52 -8.15
N MET A 40 5.75 -16.17 -8.67
CA MET A 40 6.56 -17.05 -9.50
C MET A 40 7.94 -17.18 -8.88
N GLN A 41 8.31 -18.39 -8.49
CA GLN A 41 9.64 -18.67 -7.95
C GLN A 41 10.58 -19.07 -9.08
N ASN A 42 11.73 -18.40 -9.17
CA ASN A 42 12.81 -18.73 -10.10
C ASN A 42 14.13 -18.87 -9.34
N ASN A 43 14.56 -20.10 -9.11
CA ASN A 43 15.75 -20.45 -8.32
C ASN A 43 15.78 -19.74 -6.95
N SER A 44 16.59 -18.69 -6.83
CA SER A 44 16.78 -17.88 -5.60
C SER A 44 15.96 -16.58 -5.58
N THR A 45 15.06 -16.38 -6.55
CA THR A 45 14.25 -15.16 -6.63
C THR A 45 12.76 -15.47 -6.63
N LEU A 46 12.00 -14.64 -5.93
CA LEU A 46 10.55 -14.66 -5.90
C LEU A 46 10.01 -13.45 -6.65
N GLU A 47 9.44 -13.66 -7.83
CA GLU A 47 8.71 -12.63 -8.54
C GLU A 47 7.30 -12.52 -7.96
N LEU A 48 6.98 -11.32 -7.46
CA LEU A 48 5.72 -11.00 -6.82
C LEU A 48 5.00 -9.94 -7.66
N GLN A 49 3.83 -10.29 -8.16
CA GLN A 49 2.88 -9.37 -8.78
C GLN A 49 1.71 -9.18 -7.83
N VAL A 50 1.33 -7.94 -7.57
CA VAL A 50 0.28 -7.55 -6.63
C VAL A 50 -0.69 -6.60 -7.29
N SER A 51 -1.98 -6.82 -7.03
CA SER A 51 -3.08 -5.96 -7.45
C SER A 51 -4.01 -5.65 -6.28
N ALA A 52 -4.54 -4.43 -6.24
CA ALA A 52 -5.67 -4.11 -5.37
C ALA A 52 -6.92 -4.86 -5.86
N LYS A 53 -7.65 -5.51 -4.94
CA LYS A 53 -8.93 -6.15 -5.27
C LYS A 53 -10.03 -5.12 -5.56
N GLU A 54 -10.00 -4.01 -4.85
CA GLU A 54 -11.00 -2.96 -4.98
C GLU A 54 -10.72 -2.04 -6.18
N PRO A 55 -11.75 -1.64 -6.93
CA PRO A 55 -11.60 -0.62 -7.97
C PRO A 55 -11.31 0.75 -7.34
N ALA A 56 -10.69 1.64 -8.12
CA ALA A 56 -10.32 3.00 -7.71
C ALA A 56 -9.33 3.09 -6.52
N VAL A 57 -8.63 1.99 -6.22
CA VAL A 57 -7.51 1.96 -5.25
C VAL A 57 -6.18 1.95 -5.98
N ALA A 58 -5.27 2.81 -5.53
CA ALA A 58 -3.86 2.81 -5.91
C ALA A 58 -2.99 2.38 -4.72
N LEU A 59 -1.89 1.70 -5.02
CA LEU A 59 -0.94 1.19 -4.02
C LEU A 59 0.32 2.06 -4.05
N ARG A 60 0.80 2.48 -2.87
CA ARG A 60 2.00 3.32 -2.77
C ARG A 60 2.83 3.04 -1.53
N GLY A 61 4.05 3.56 -1.55
CA GLY A 61 4.92 3.57 -0.37
C GLY A 61 5.31 2.18 0.09
N TRP A 62 5.61 1.31 -0.87
CA TRP A 62 6.11 -0.04 -0.62
C TRP A 62 7.34 -0.02 0.28
N LYS A 63 7.34 -0.88 1.28
CA LYS A 63 8.45 -1.10 2.21
C LYS A 63 8.72 -2.59 2.34
N PHE A 64 10.00 -2.90 2.48
CA PHE A 64 10.52 -4.24 2.66
C PHE A 64 11.37 -4.22 3.93
N GLU A 65 10.93 -4.98 4.92
CA GLU A 65 11.59 -5.07 6.21
C GLU A 65 11.95 -6.54 6.44
N GLN A 66 13.22 -6.81 6.76
CA GLN A 66 13.70 -8.15 7.02
C GLN A 66 13.97 -8.31 8.51
N GLU A 67 13.34 -9.30 9.13
CA GLU A 67 13.59 -9.67 10.52
C GLU A 67 13.97 -11.15 10.58
N GLY A 68 15.27 -11.41 10.80
CA GLY A 68 15.83 -12.76 10.71
C GLY A 68 15.63 -13.35 9.32
N ASN A 69 14.94 -14.48 9.26
CA ASN A 69 14.66 -15.23 8.04
C ASN A 69 13.28 -14.86 7.44
N ASN A 70 12.65 -13.78 7.91
CA ASN A 70 11.32 -13.36 7.46
C ASN A 70 11.40 -12.02 6.74
N VAL A 71 10.70 -11.89 5.62
CA VAL A 71 10.52 -10.63 4.90
C VAL A 71 9.09 -10.15 5.05
N PHE A 72 8.91 -8.91 5.48
CA PHE A 72 7.63 -8.22 5.61
C PHE A 72 7.52 -7.14 4.56
N ILE A 73 6.51 -7.27 3.71
CA ILE A 73 6.18 -6.31 2.65
C ILE A 73 4.94 -5.56 3.09
N SER A 74 5.05 -4.25 3.21
CA SER A 74 3.92 -3.38 3.52
C SER A 74 3.77 -2.28 2.49
N ALA A 75 2.54 -1.84 2.30
CA ALA A 75 2.20 -0.73 1.44
C ALA A 75 1.05 0.07 2.05
N LYS A 76 0.73 1.19 1.42
CA LYS A 76 -0.45 1.97 1.75
C LYS A 76 -1.42 2.00 0.57
N LYS A 77 -2.72 2.02 0.88
CA LYS A 77 -3.77 2.26 -0.09
C LYS A 77 -4.22 3.71 -0.08
N VAL A 78 -4.42 4.24 -1.27
CA VAL A 78 -4.98 5.58 -1.53
C VAL A 78 -5.99 5.48 -2.67
N LEU A 79 -6.83 6.49 -2.83
CA LEU A 79 -7.69 6.58 -4.01
C LEU A 79 -6.86 6.89 -5.27
N VAL A 80 -7.26 6.30 -6.40
CA VAL A 80 -6.68 6.59 -7.70
C VAL A 80 -6.78 8.09 -7.99
N SER A 81 -5.66 8.68 -8.39
CA SER A 81 -5.54 10.10 -8.70
C SER A 81 -4.42 10.35 -9.70
N PHE A 82 -4.24 11.61 -10.08
CA PHE A 82 -3.11 12.05 -10.89
C PHE A 82 -1.75 11.71 -10.26
N LEU A 83 -1.65 11.67 -8.92
CA LEU A 83 -0.39 11.36 -8.22
C LEU A 83 -0.12 9.86 -8.18
N PHE A 84 -1.17 9.05 -8.02
CA PHE A 84 -1.08 7.60 -7.89
C PHE A 84 -2.17 6.96 -8.73
N SER A 85 -1.78 6.38 -9.86
CA SER A 85 -2.72 5.85 -10.86
C SER A 85 -2.83 4.32 -10.87
N SER A 86 -1.89 3.62 -10.21
CA SER A 86 -1.78 2.17 -10.29
C SER A 86 -2.16 1.50 -8.98
N GLY A 87 -3.13 0.59 -9.05
CA GLY A 87 -3.38 -0.42 -8.03
C GLY A 87 -2.51 -1.67 -8.19
N GLN A 88 -1.57 -1.64 -9.15
CA GLN A 88 -0.69 -2.75 -9.51
C GLN A 88 0.74 -2.44 -9.07
N TYR A 89 1.45 -3.49 -8.62
CA TYR A 89 2.86 -3.43 -8.30
C TYR A 89 3.53 -4.76 -8.63
N GLN A 90 4.74 -4.69 -9.16
CA GLN A 90 5.56 -5.86 -9.45
C GLN A 90 6.95 -5.66 -8.89
N THR A 91 7.48 -6.70 -8.24
CA THR A 91 8.81 -6.69 -7.66
C THR A 91 9.41 -8.09 -7.69
N SER A 92 10.73 -8.16 -7.55
CA SER A 92 11.46 -9.39 -7.29
C SER A 92 12.06 -9.33 -5.88
N ILE A 93 12.08 -10.47 -5.20
CA ILE A 93 12.60 -10.61 -3.84
C ILE A 93 13.68 -11.69 -3.88
N ASP A 94 14.86 -11.39 -3.37
CA ASP A 94 15.87 -12.42 -3.12
C ASP A 94 15.43 -13.25 -1.92
N ILE A 95 15.30 -14.56 -2.11
CA ILE A 95 14.83 -15.50 -1.10
C ILE A 95 15.95 -16.38 -0.56
N ASP A 96 17.22 -16.09 -0.89
CA ASP A 96 18.35 -16.79 -0.28
C ASP A 96 18.38 -16.54 1.24
N GLY A 97 18.34 -17.61 2.02
CA GLY A 97 18.26 -17.56 3.48
C GLY A 97 16.91 -17.06 4.04
N ILE A 98 15.88 -16.85 3.21
CA ILE A 98 14.54 -16.46 3.65
C ILE A 98 13.65 -17.70 3.83
N GLU A 99 12.94 -17.76 4.97
CA GLU A 99 11.96 -18.79 5.29
C GLU A 99 10.53 -18.38 4.97
N ASN A 100 10.18 -17.13 5.20
CA ASN A 100 8.80 -16.65 5.03
C ASN A 100 8.76 -15.27 4.38
N VAL A 101 7.79 -15.06 3.50
CA VAL A 101 7.45 -13.75 2.96
C VAL A 101 6.02 -13.41 3.33
N TYR A 102 5.84 -12.22 3.92
CA TYR A 102 4.56 -11.68 4.33
C TYR A 102 4.22 -10.45 3.50
N LEU A 103 2.96 -10.31 3.08
CA LEU A 103 2.42 -9.16 2.37
C LEU A 103 1.23 -8.60 3.15
N GLY A 104 1.35 -7.37 3.65
CA GLY A 104 0.29 -6.73 4.43
C GLY A 104 -0.14 -7.53 5.66
N GLY A 105 0.79 -8.26 6.29
CA GLY A 105 0.54 -9.15 7.43
C GLY A 105 0.14 -10.59 7.07
N GLN A 106 -0.22 -10.87 5.81
CA GLN A 106 -0.55 -12.22 5.34
C GLN A 106 0.70 -12.96 4.85
N MET A 107 0.92 -14.21 5.27
CA MET A 107 1.98 -15.04 4.69
C MET A 107 1.61 -15.44 3.25
N ILE A 108 2.49 -15.14 2.30
CA ILE A 108 2.26 -15.40 0.87
C ILE A 108 3.22 -16.45 0.29
N TRP A 109 4.35 -16.69 0.96
CA TRP A 109 5.31 -17.71 0.55
C TRP A 109 6.08 -18.25 1.76
N ASN A 110 6.49 -19.51 1.67
CA ASN A 110 7.31 -20.20 2.64
C ASN A 110 8.32 -21.13 1.93
N SER A 111 9.50 -21.31 2.50
CA SER A 111 10.59 -22.11 1.92
C SER A 111 10.52 -23.62 2.21
N LYS A 112 9.61 -24.07 3.09
CA LYS A 112 9.46 -25.48 3.51
C LYS A 112 8.53 -26.28 2.60
#